data_AF-A0A0H5S8F3-F1
#
_entry.id   AF-A0A0H5S8F3-F1
#
_cell.length_a   1.000
_cell.length_b   1.000
_cell.length_c   1.000
_cell.angle_alpha   90.00
_cell.angle_beta   90.00
_cell.angle_gamma   90.00
#
_symmetry.space_group_name_H-M   'P 1'
#
loop_
_entity.id
_entity.type
_entity.pdbx_description
1 polymer ?
#
loop_
_entity_poly.entity_id
_entity_poly.type
_entity_poly.pdbx_seq_one_letter_code
_entity_poly.pdbx_strand_id
1 'polypeptide(L)'
;MGNINVEQNDPCLFRLSATFSSDQIDCICEALYQARDGAKLLELFEPIANNIMFYRCRYYSSSVLRAYLYALYYGKRYEELFQTIASNTFEQRFYNELQDLWYKARYAENEERRQKELGAVEKYRLRKKHPPPRSIWDGQETIYSFKENARKKNKYPTLEDKKEIARITDLKIIQISNWFKNRRQRDKSSSTGQFSSGVPIQFDNLNL
;
A
#
# COMPACT_ATOMS: atom_id res chain seq x y z
N MET A 1 6.61 33.27 -22.96
CA MET A 1 7.44 32.50 -23.90
C MET A 1 7.86 31.22 -23.20
N GLY A 2 7.33 30.07 -23.65
CA GLY A 2 7.58 28.77 -23.02
C GLY A 2 6.67 27.66 -23.57
N ASN A 3 6.38 27.68 -24.87
CA ASN A 3 5.82 26.53 -25.58
C ASN A 3 6.99 25.55 -25.80
N ILE A 4 7.13 24.52 -24.96
CA ILE A 4 8.22 23.54 -25.06
C ILE A 4 7.65 22.13 -24.96
N ASN A 5 7.30 21.56 -26.12
CA ASN A 5 7.59 20.17 -26.54
C ASN A 5 7.24 18.99 -25.59
N VAL A 6 6.15 19.04 -24.81
CA VAL A 6 5.73 17.88 -23.99
C VAL A 6 4.90 16.86 -24.79
N GLU A 7 4.25 17.27 -25.88
CA GLU A 7 3.32 16.42 -26.64
C GLU A 7 3.97 15.24 -27.39
N GLN A 8 5.29 15.22 -27.57
CA GLN A 8 5.94 14.20 -28.41
C GLN A 8 6.21 12.85 -27.73
N ASN A 9 6.04 12.73 -26.40
CA ASN A 9 6.45 11.52 -25.67
C ASN A 9 5.30 10.64 -25.17
N ASP A 10 4.04 10.98 -25.45
CA ASP A 10 2.91 10.12 -25.08
C ASP A 10 1.91 9.90 -26.24
N PRO A 11 2.11 8.84 -27.04
CA PRO A 11 1.18 8.41 -28.09
C PRO A 11 -0.31 8.34 -27.69
N CYS A 12 -0.61 8.00 -26.43
CA CYS A 12 -1.99 7.81 -26.00
C CYS A 12 -2.69 9.15 -25.79
N LEU A 13 -2.07 10.06 -25.04
CA LEU A 13 -2.64 11.39 -24.88
C LEU A 13 -2.60 12.20 -26.18
N PHE A 14 -1.63 11.97 -27.06
CA PHE A 14 -1.64 12.60 -28.38
C PHE A 14 -2.89 12.20 -29.20
N ARG A 15 -3.31 10.93 -29.13
CA ARG A 15 -4.57 10.46 -29.75
C ARG A 15 -5.78 11.16 -29.14
N LEU A 16 -5.81 11.28 -27.81
CA LEU A 16 -6.94 11.88 -27.10
C LEU A 16 -6.99 13.38 -27.30
N SER A 17 -5.86 14.07 -27.27
CA SER A 17 -5.75 15.52 -27.49
C SER A 17 -6.06 15.91 -28.93
N ALA A 18 -5.90 14.98 -29.90
CA ALA A 18 -6.36 15.18 -31.27
C ALA A 18 -7.88 15.21 -31.41
N THR A 19 -8.63 14.63 -30.46
CA THR A 19 -10.09 14.49 -30.53
C THR A 19 -10.84 15.30 -29.47
N PHE A 20 -10.23 15.49 -28.30
CA PHE A 20 -10.84 16.08 -27.12
C PHE A 20 -9.95 17.17 -26.53
N SER A 21 -10.56 18.19 -25.97
CA SER A 21 -9.87 19.17 -25.11
C SER A 21 -9.38 18.54 -23.81
N SER A 22 -8.42 19.19 -23.14
CA SER A 22 -7.92 18.73 -21.83
C SER A 22 -9.06 18.54 -20.81
N ASP A 23 -10.01 19.48 -20.77
CA ASP A 23 -11.15 19.41 -19.84
C ASP A 23 -12.07 18.23 -20.15
N GLN A 24 -12.26 17.91 -21.44
CA GLN A 24 -13.02 16.73 -21.85
C GLN A 24 -12.30 15.44 -21.47
N ILE A 25 -10.97 15.37 -21.64
CA ILE A 25 -10.18 14.20 -21.24
C ILE A 25 -10.28 13.98 -19.73
N ASP A 26 -10.18 15.05 -18.94
CA ASP A 26 -10.31 14.99 -17.48
C ASP A 26 -11.70 14.50 -17.07
N CYS A 27 -12.75 15.04 -17.67
CA CYS A 27 -14.13 14.64 -17.42
C CYS A 27 -14.38 13.17 -17.79
N ILE A 28 -13.88 12.72 -18.95
CA ILE A 28 -13.98 11.31 -19.40
C ILE A 28 -13.25 10.39 -18.40
N CYS A 29 -12.02 10.72 -18.05
CA CYS A 29 -11.21 9.93 -17.11
C CYS A 29 -11.87 9.85 -15.73
N GLU A 30 -12.36 10.97 -15.20
CA GLU A 30 -13.05 10.98 -13.91
C GLU A 30 -14.36 10.17 -13.98
N ALA A 31 -15.18 10.35 -15.03
CA ALA A 31 -16.43 9.62 -15.19
C ALA A 31 -16.22 8.10 -15.27
N LEU A 32 -15.26 7.65 -16.08
CA LEU A 32 -14.91 6.24 -16.20
C LEU A 32 -14.31 5.67 -14.91
N TYR A 33 -13.47 6.47 -14.23
CA TYR A 33 -12.93 6.09 -12.94
C TYR A 33 -14.03 5.93 -11.88
N GLN A 34 -14.96 6.88 -11.76
CA GLN A 34 -16.09 6.81 -10.83
C GLN A 34 -17.04 5.65 -11.14
N ALA A 35 -17.28 5.36 -12.42
CA ALA A 35 -18.03 4.20 -12.87
C ALA A 35 -17.30 2.86 -12.63
N ARG A 36 -16.00 2.89 -12.26
CA ARG A 36 -15.12 1.72 -12.09
C ARG A 36 -15.03 0.86 -13.35
N ASP A 37 -15.21 1.46 -14.53
CA ASP A 37 -15.22 0.80 -15.83
C ASP A 37 -13.78 0.59 -16.33
N GLY A 38 -13.12 -0.44 -15.77
CA GLY A 38 -11.74 -0.76 -16.09
C GLY A 38 -11.52 -1.19 -17.55
N ALA A 39 -12.54 -1.75 -18.21
CA ALA A 39 -12.46 -2.18 -19.60
C ALA A 39 -12.36 -0.96 -20.54
N LYS A 40 -13.25 0.03 -20.37
CA LYS A 40 -13.16 1.27 -21.15
C LYS A 40 -11.92 2.07 -20.84
N LEU A 41 -11.46 2.06 -19.58
CA LEU A 41 -10.20 2.71 -19.22
C LEU A 41 -9.00 2.04 -19.88
N LEU A 42 -8.96 0.70 -19.96
CA LEU A 42 -7.92 0.01 -20.72
C LEU A 42 -7.96 0.43 -22.18
N GLU A 43 -9.11 0.40 -22.84
CA GLU A 43 -9.26 0.85 -24.24
C GLU A 43 -8.82 2.31 -24.43
N LEU A 44 -9.20 3.18 -23.48
CA LEU A 44 -8.81 4.59 -23.47
C LEU A 44 -7.29 4.79 -23.38
N PHE A 45 -6.60 3.92 -22.62
CA PHE A 45 -5.15 4.00 -22.41
C PHE A 45 -4.32 3.00 -23.25
N GLU A 46 -4.96 2.18 -24.08
CA GLU A 46 -4.30 1.13 -24.86
C GLU A 46 -3.41 1.77 -25.94
N PRO A 47 -2.10 1.46 -25.98
CA PRO A 47 -1.23 1.95 -27.03
C PRO A 47 -1.66 1.36 -28.37
N ILE A 48 -1.74 2.19 -29.40
CA ILE A 48 -2.14 1.80 -30.77
C ILE A 48 -1.24 0.67 -31.33
N ALA A 49 -0.03 0.47 -30.80
CA ALA A 49 0.84 -0.63 -31.17
C ALA A 49 1.78 -0.98 -30.01
N ASN A 50 1.66 -2.19 -29.43
CA ASN A 50 2.62 -3.04 -28.67
C ASN A 50 3.83 -2.42 -27.93
N ASN A 51 3.85 -1.12 -27.67
CA ASN A 51 4.90 -0.41 -26.97
C ASN A 51 4.48 -0.32 -25.51
N ILE A 52 5.31 -0.91 -24.66
CA ILE A 52 5.28 -0.73 -23.21
C ILE A 52 5.43 0.77 -22.95
N MET A 53 4.32 1.46 -22.71
CA MET A 53 4.33 2.89 -22.45
C MET A 53 4.85 3.13 -21.04
N PHE A 54 6.07 3.65 -20.95
CA PHE A 54 6.56 4.25 -19.72
C PHE A 54 5.93 5.64 -19.57
N TYR A 55 4.73 5.71 -18.98
CA TYR A 55 4.07 6.98 -18.66
C TYR A 55 4.88 7.74 -17.58
N ARG A 56 5.93 8.44 -18.00
CA ARG A 56 6.61 9.44 -17.16
C ARG A 56 5.86 10.75 -17.30
N CYS A 57 4.72 10.87 -16.64
CA CYS A 57 3.88 12.02 -16.89
C CYS A 57 3.64 12.93 -15.69
N ARG A 58 4.64 13.79 -15.51
CA ARG A 58 4.59 14.96 -14.63
C ARG A 58 3.52 15.99 -15.05
N TYR A 59 2.87 15.83 -16.20
CA TYR A 59 2.04 16.86 -16.83
C TYR A 59 0.55 16.50 -16.91
N TYR A 60 0.11 15.46 -16.19
CA TYR A 60 -1.29 15.04 -16.19
C TYR A 60 -2.08 15.60 -15.02
N SER A 61 -3.36 15.83 -15.28
CA SER A 61 -4.32 16.09 -14.22
C SER A 61 -4.40 14.90 -13.27
N SER A 62 -4.76 15.17 -12.02
CA SER A 62 -4.98 14.12 -11.03
C SER A 62 -6.04 13.09 -11.48
N SER A 63 -7.04 13.51 -12.26
CA SER A 63 -8.10 12.63 -12.78
C SER A 63 -7.56 11.63 -13.82
N VAL A 64 -6.75 12.10 -14.78
CA VAL A 64 -6.10 11.23 -15.77
C VAL A 64 -5.17 10.23 -15.08
N LEU A 65 -4.35 10.68 -14.13
CA LEU A 65 -3.46 9.79 -13.39
C LEU A 65 -4.22 8.72 -12.60
N ARG A 66 -5.29 9.09 -11.89
CA ARG A 66 -6.12 8.13 -11.13
C ARG A 66 -6.77 7.10 -12.05
N ALA A 67 -7.34 7.56 -13.17
CA ALA A 67 -7.93 6.70 -14.18
C ALA A 67 -6.91 5.73 -14.79
N TYR A 68 -5.71 6.24 -15.10
CA TYR A 68 -4.61 5.44 -15.64
C TYR A 68 -4.12 4.39 -14.64
N LEU A 69 -3.93 4.75 -13.37
CA LEU A 69 -3.56 3.80 -12.31
C LEU A 69 -4.61 2.69 -12.14
N TYR A 70 -5.90 3.03 -12.27
CA TYR A 70 -6.97 2.05 -12.23
C TYR A 70 -6.96 1.13 -13.46
N ALA A 71 -6.68 1.68 -14.65
CA ALA A 71 -6.51 0.89 -15.86
C ALA A 71 -5.36 -0.13 -15.72
N LEU A 72 -4.23 0.29 -15.15
CA LEU A 72 -3.11 -0.61 -14.84
C LEU A 72 -3.50 -1.70 -13.85
N TYR A 73 -4.24 -1.37 -12.80
CA TYR A 73 -4.77 -2.34 -11.84
C TYR A 73 -5.69 -3.37 -12.52
N TYR A 74 -6.64 -2.90 -13.33
CA TYR A 74 -7.58 -3.76 -14.05
C TYR A 74 -6.89 -4.66 -15.09
N GLY A 75 -5.89 -4.12 -15.80
CA GLY A 75 -5.04 -4.87 -16.73
C GLY A 75 -3.98 -5.76 -16.07
N LYS A 76 -3.99 -5.89 -14.74
CA LYS A 76 -3.01 -6.67 -13.95
C LYS A 76 -1.55 -6.26 -14.16
N ARG A 77 -1.30 -5.02 -14.59
CA ARG A 77 0.03 -4.45 -14.79
C ARG A 77 0.54 -3.82 -13.49
N TYR A 78 0.72 -4.67 -12.47
CA TYR A 78 1.02 -4.21 -11.11
C TYR A 78 2.39 -3.52 -11.00
N GLU A 79 3.41 -4.01 -11.71
CA GLU A 79 4.75 -3.38 -11.68
C GLU A 79 4.72 -1.95 -12.18
N GLU A 80 4.07 -1.72 -13.34
CA GLU A 80 3.86 -0.37 -13.90
C GLU A 80 3.05 0.50 -12.95
N LEU A 81 2.03 -0.05 -12.28
CA LEU A 81 1.24 0.67 -11.28
C LEU A 81 2.12 1.16 -10.13
N PHE A 82 2.95 0.28 -9.56
CA PHE A 82 3.81 0.64 -8.44
C PHE A 82 4.87 1.68 -8.84
N GLN A 83 5.45 1.56 -10.04
CA GLN A 83 6.40 2.53 -10.58
C GLN A 83 5.74 3.88 -10.86
N THR A 84 4.51 3.88 -11.41
CA THR A 84 3.74 5.09 -11.69
C THR A 84 3.37 5.82 -10.40
N ILE A 85 2.91 5.10 -9.38
CA ILE A 85 2.65 5.71 -8.05
C ILE A 85 3.93 6.27 -7.45
N ALA A 86 5.06 5.56 -7.54
CA ALA A 86 6.31 6.01 -6.93
C ALA A 86 6.96 7.21 -7.64
N SER A 87 6.71 7.39 -8.96
CA SER A 87 7.34 8.41 -9.78
C SER A 87 6.55 9.72 -9.91
N ASN A 88 5.25 9.71 -9.58
CA ASN A 88 4.38 10.87 -9.69
C ASN A 88 4.09 11.53 -8.34
N THR A 89 3.66 12.78 -8.37
CA THR A 89 3.18 13.54 -7.20
C THR A 89 1.67 13.62 -7.24
N PHE A 90 1.02 13.34 -6.11
CA PHE A 90 -0.44 13.38 -6.00
C PHE A 90 -0.90 14.43 -5.00
N GLU A 91 -2.12 14.91 -5.16
CA GLU A 91 -2.75 15.75 -4.16
C GLU A 91 -3.16 14.92 -2.94
N GLN A 92 -2.99 15.49 -1.74
CA GLN A 92 -3.25 14.80 -0.46
C GLN A 92 -4.67 14.23 -0.35
N ARG A 93 -5.66 14.89 -0.99
CA ARG A 93 -7.05 14.43 -1.04
C ARG A 93 -7.22 13.02 -1.64
N PHE A 94 -6.29 12.60 -2.50
CA PHE A 94 -6.32 11.28 -3.16
C PHE A 94 -5.45 10.23 -2.45
N TYR A 95 -4.72 10.59 -1.39
CA TYR A 95 -3.79 9.65 -0.74
C TYR A 95 -4.49 8.40 -0.21
N ASN A 96 -5.64 8.56 0.47
CA ASN A 96 -6.39 7.42 1.01
C ASN A 96 -6.83 6.44 -0.08
N GLU A 97 -7.30 6.98 -1.20
CA GLU A 97 -7.75 6.20 -2.35
C GLU A 97 -6.60 5.47 -3.03
N LEU A 98 -5.46 6.15 -3.22
CA LEU A 98 -4.27 5.57 -3.83
C LEU A 98 -3.58 4.55 -2.91
N GLN A 99 -3.64 4.73 -1.60
CA GLN A 99 -3.16 3.74 -0.63
C GLN A 99 -4.02 2.48 -0.66
N ASP A 100 -5.35 2.62 -0.78
CA ASP A 100 -6.26 1.48 -0.96
C ASP A 100 -5.96 0.76 -2.28
N LEU A 101 -5.79 1.49 -3.38
CA LEU A 101 -5.39 0.94 -4.67
C LEU A 101 -4.04 0.21 -4.61
N TRP A 102 -3.04 0.80 -3.95
CA TRP A 102 -1.71 0.21 -3.74
C TRP A 102 -1.82 -1.15 -3.04
N TYR A 103 -2.59 -1.23 -1.96
CA TYR A 103 -2.75 -2.48 -1.24
C TYR A 103 -3.61 -3.49 -1.98
N LYS A 104 -4.68 -3.05 -2.66
CA LYS A 104 -5.48 -3.92 -3.55
C LYS A 104 -4.63 -4.55 -4.65
N ALA A 105 -3.78 -3.76 -5.30
CA ALA A 105 -2.83 -4.25 -6.30
C ALA A 105 -1.84 -5.26 -5.70
N ARG A 106 -1.27 -4.98 -4.52
CA ARG A 106 -0.37 -5.92 -3.82
C ARG A 106 -1.05 -7.21 -3.39
N TYR A 107 -2.33 -7.14 -3.01
CA TYR A 107 -3.11 -8.32 -2.67
C TYR A 107 -3.39 -9.16 -3.92
N ALA A 108 -3.89 -8.54 -4.98
CA ALA A 108 -4.18 -9.22 -6.25
C ALA A 108 -2.92 -9.87 -6.85
N GLU A 109 -1.78 -9.16 -6.88
CA GLU A 109 -0.48 -9.69 -7.31
C GLU A 109 -0.09 -10.96 -6.53
N ASN A 110 -0.30 -10.97 -5.21
CA ASN A 110 0.06 -12.12 -4.39
C ASN A 110 -0.93 -13.28 -4.52
N GLU A 111 -2.22 -12.98 -4.64
CA GLU A 111 -3.29 -13.96 -4.86
C GLU A 111 -3.09 -14.67 -6.19
N GLU A 112 -2.71 -13.95 -7.24
CA GLU A 112 -2.38 -14.50 -8.56
C GLU A 112 -1.12 -15.38 -8.50
N ARG A 113 -0.07 -14.92 -7.83
CA ARG A 113 1.16 -15.71 -7.69
C ARG A 113 0.98 -16.99 -6.87
N ARG A 114 0.06 -16.99 -5.88
CA ARG A 114 -0.16 -18.15 -4.99
C ARG A 114 -1.36 -19.00 -5.39
N GLN A 115 -2.22 -18.52 -6.30
CA GLN A 115 -3.51 -19.11 -6.65
C GLN A 115 -4.37 -19.38 -5.41
N LYS A 116 -4.32 -18.48 -4.43
CA LYS A 116 -5.00 -18.62 -3.14
C LYS A 116 -5.36 -17.25 -2.56
N GLU A 117 -6.58 -17.13 -2.05
CA GLU A 117 -7.05 -15.94 -1.33
C GLU A 117 -6.19 -15.63 -0.09
N LEU A 118 -5.92 -14.34 0.14
CA LEU A 118 -5.10 -13.92 1.27
C LEU A 118 -5.93 -13.80 2.55
N GLY A 119 -5.47 -14.51 3.58
CA GLY A 119 -5.95 -14.31 4.94
C GLY A 119 -5.53 -12.96 5.53
N ALA A 120 -6.13 -12.59 6.65
CA ALA A 120 -5.84 -11.34 7.34
C ALA A 120 -4.35 -11.21 7.75
N VAL A 121 -3.71 -12.33 8.11
CA VAL A 121 -2.29 -12.39 8.50
C VAL A 121 -1.38 -12.14 7.29
N GLU A 122 -1.68 -12.75 6.13
CA GLU A 122 -0.94 -12.50 4.91
C GLU A 122 -1.08 -11.04 4.45
N LYS A 123 -2.31 -10.49 4.49
CA LYS A 123 -2.55 -9.07 4.18
C LYS A 123 -1.73 -8.15 5.09
N TYR A 124 -1.68 -8.44 6.40
CA TYR A 124 -0.83 -7.70 7.34
C TYR A 124 0.67 -7.80 7.00
N ARG A 125 1.16 -9.02 6.67
CA ARG A 125 2.56 -9.22 6.25
C ARG A 125 2.88 -8.41 4.99
N LEU A 126 1.97 -8.36 4.02
CA LEU A 126 2.14 -7.59 2.80
C LEU A 126 2.18 -6.08 3.06
N ARG A 127 1.28 -5.55 3.90
CA ARG A 127 1.31 -4.12 4.26
C ARG A 127 2.63 -3.72 4.93
N LYS A 128 3.14 -4.59 5.81
CA LYS A 128 4.41 -4.36 6.49
C LYS A 128 5.61 -4.47 5.54
N LYS A 129 5.56 -5.39 4.57
CA LYS A 129 6.64 -5.59 3.59
C LYS A 129 6.66 -4.50 2.52
N HIS A 130 5.50 -4.00 2.12
CA HIS A 130 5.31 -3.04 1.04
C HIS A 130 4.51 -1.83 1.52
N PRO A 131 5.10 -0.96 2.36
CA PRO A 131 4.45 0.30 2.72
C PRO A 131 4.25 1.16 1.46
N PRO A 132 3.25 2.06 1.46
CA PRO A 132 3.03 2.97 0.35
C PRO A 132 4.24 3.91 0.18
N PRO A 133 4.58 4.32 -1.05
CA PRO A 133 5.67 5.25 -1.29
C PRO A 133 5.34 6.64 -0.76
N ARG A 134 6.38 7.47 -0.57
CA ARG A 134 6.28 8.85 -0.07
C ARG A 134 5.38 9.75 -0.92
N SER A 135 5.13 9.38 -2.18
CA SER A 135 4.24 10.09 -3.10
C SER A 135 2.77 10.05 -2.71
N ILE A 136 2.35 9.06 -1.91
CA ILE A 136 0.95 8.89 -1.46
C ILE A 136 0.84 8.70 0.05
N TRP A 137 1.95 8.86 0.78
CA TRP A 137 2.01 8.72 2.23
C TRP A 137 3.06 9.67 2.80
N ASP A 138 2.66 10.50 3.75
CA ASP A 138 3.51 11.48 4.43
C ASP A 138 4.46 10.85 5.47
N GLY A 139 4.39 9.52 5.65
CA GLY A 139 5.23 8.80 6.61
C GLY A 139 4.74 8.90 8.05
N GLN A 140 3.58 9.50 8.31
CA GLN A 140 2.99 9.45 9.65
C GLN A 140 2.41 8.05 9.88
N GLU A 141 3.06 7.27 10.75
CA GLU A 141 2.47 6.04 11.27
C GLU A 141 1.19 6.40 12.05
N THR A 142 0.09 5.71 11.78
CA THR A 142 -1.09 5.77 12.66
C THR A 142 -0.72 5.11 13.99
N ILE A 143 -0.16 5.90 14.90
CA ILE A 143 0.15 5.47 16.25
C ILE A 143 -1.16 5.43 17.04
N TYR A 144 -1.78 4.25 17.12
CA TYR A 144 -2.89 3.98 18.05
C TYR A 144 -2.36 3.81 19.49
N SER A 145 -1.55 4.75 19.99
CA SER A 145 -0.99 4.70 21.36
C SER A 145 -1.89 5.46 22.35
N PHE A 146 -3.07 4.90 22.58
CA PHE A 146 -3.94 5.27 23.69
C PHE A 146 -3.48 4.53 24.96
N LYS A 147 -3.12 5.30 26.00
CA LYS A 147 -2.79 4.86 27.38
C LYS A 147 -1.46 4.12 27.57
N GLU A 148 -0.37 4.88 27.55
CA GLU A 148 0.97 4.41 27.91
C GLU A 148 1.22 4.30 29.44
N ASN A 149 0.41 4.96 30.28
CA ASN A 149 0.71 5.06 31.72
C ASN A 149 0.24 3.87 32.58
N ALA A 150 -0.76 3.09 32.16
CA ALA A 150 -1.21 1.92 32.93
C ALA A 150 -0.28 0.70 32.78
N ARG A 151 0.58 0.67 31.77
CA ARG A 151 1.27 -0.54 31.32
C ARG A 151 2.67 -0.70 31.93
N LYS A 152 3.20 0.27 32.67
CA LYS A 152 4.66 0.39 32.89
C LYS A 152 5.28 -0.48 34.01
N LYS A 153 4.53 -1.05 34.96
CA LYS A 153 5.16 -1.51 36.22
C LYS A 153 5.64 -2.97 36.31
N ASN A 154 5.01 -3.96 35.66
CA ASN A 154 5.43 -5.37 35.80
C ASN A 154 5.66 -6.06 34.44
N LYS A 155 6.90 -6.50 34.15
CA LYS A 155 7.24 -7.23 32.90
C LYS A 155 6.80 -8.72 32.92
N TYR A 156 6.54 -9.24 34.12
CA TYR A 156 6.19 -10.64 34.37
C TYR A 156 5.01 -10.71 35.35
N PRO A 157 3.78 -10.45 34.87
CA PRO A 157 2.58 -10.55 35.71
C PRO A 157 2.35 -11.99 36.19
N THR A 158 1.94 -12.11 37.44
CA THR A 158 1.47 -13.36 38.03
C THR A 158 0.16 -13.82 37.39
N LEU A 159 -0.30 -15.05 37.67
CA LEU A 159 -1.59 -15.52 37.16
C LEU A 159 -2.75 -14.65 37.68
N GLU A 160 -2.70 -14.24 38.94
CA GLU A 160 -3.68 -13.36 39.57
C GLU A 160 -3.68 -11.97 38.92
N ASP A 161 -2.50 -11.39 38.64
CA ASP A 161 -2.39 -10.14 37.88
C ASP A 161 -3.06 -10.27 36.50
N LYS A 162 -2.85 -11.40 35.81
CA LYS A 162 -3.47 -11.63 34.49
C LYS A 162 -5.00 -11.78 34.59
N LYS A 163 -5.52 -12.39 35.65
CA LYS A 163 -6.98 -12.49 35.89
C LYS A 163 -7.57 -11.11 36.16
N GLU A 164 -6.91 -10.28 36.96
CA GLU A 164 -7.38 -8.92 37.23
C GLU A 164 -7.34 -8.06 35.96
N ILE A 165 -6.28 -8.18 35.15
CA ILE A 165 -6.23 -7.52 33.84
C ILE A 165 -7.35 -8.02 32.92
N ALA A 166 -7.64 -9.33 32.91
CA ALA A 166 -8.75 -9.89 32.13
C ALA A 166 -10.10 -9.30 32.55
N ARG A 167 -10.32 -9.18 33.87
CA ARG A 167 -11.53 -8.59 34.45
C ARG A 167 -11.71 -7.12 34.09
N ILE A 168 -10.63 -6.34 34.04
CA ILE A 168 -10.69 -4.90 33.74
C ILE A 168 -10.79 -4.63 32.23
N THR A 169 -10.23 -5.49 31.38
CA THR A 169 -10.07 -5.23 29.94
C THR A 169 -11.03 -6.00 29.05
N ASP A 170 -11.82 -6.93 29.61
CA ASP A 170 -12.65 -7.90 28.86
C ASP A 170 -11.85 -8.72 27.83
N LEU A 171 -10.54 -8.87 28.05
CA LEU A 171 -9.67 -9.71 27.23
C LEU A 171 -9.51 -11.10 27.86
N LYS A 172 -9.42 -12.13 27.01
CA LYS A 172 -9.09 -13.48 27.47
C LYS A 172 -7.69 -13.50 28.07
N ILE A 173 -7.49 -14.29 29.14
CA ILE A 173 -6.18 -14.48 29.81
C ILE A 173 -5.07 -14.86 28.79
N ILE A 174 -5.41 -15.63 27.75
CA ILE A 174 -4.48 -16.00 26.67
C ILE A 174 -4.01 -14.77 25.88
N GLN A 175 -4.91 -13.83 25.56
CA GLN A 175 -4.55 -12.59 24.84
C GLN A 175 -3.61 -11.74 25.68
N ILE A 176 -3.85 -11.65 26.99
CA ILE A 176 -3.00 -10.95 27.93
C ILE A 176 -1.62 -11.62 28.03
N SER A 177 -1.59 -12.95 28.17
CA SER A 177 -0.34 -13.70 28.22
C SER A 177 0.51 -13.48 26.95
N ASN A 178 -0.13 -13.52 25.78
CA ASN A 178 0.49 -13.22 24.49
C ASN A 178 0.96 -11.75 24.40
N TRP A 179 0.18 -10.81 24.92
CA TRP A 179 0.55 -9.39 24.96
C TRP A 179 1.85 -9.17 25.75
N PHE A 180 1.95 -9.75 26.95
CA PHE A 180 3.17 -9.67 27.77
C PHE A 180 4.35 -10.40 27.13
N LYS A 181 4.13 -11.56 26.50
CA LYS A 181 5.17 -12.28 25.74
C LYS A 181 5.72 -11.42 24.61
N ASN A 182 4.84 -10.86 23.76
CA ASN A 182 5.21 -10.03 22.62
C ASN A 182 5.86 -8.72 23.05
N ARG A 183 5.43 -8.14 24.18
CA ARG A 183 6.10 -6.97 24.77
C ARG A 183 7.54 -7.30 25.18
N ARG A 184 7.77 -8.39 25.93
CA ARG A 184 9.13 -8.77 26.33
C ARG A 184 10.04 -9.03 25.14
N GLN A 185 9.50 -9.58 24.05
CA GLN A 185 10.25 -9.74 22.80
C GLN A 185 10.64 -8.39 22.18
N ARG A 186 9.73 -7.42 22.14
CA ARG A 186 10.02 -6.04 21.69
C ARG A 186 11.07 -5.35 22.56
N ASP A 187 10.93 -5.47 23.89
CA ASP A 187 11.87 -4.89 24.85
C ASP A 187 13.29 -5.46 24.69
N LYS A 188 13.43 -6.77 24.38
CA LYS A 188 14.73 -7.41 24.09
C LYS A 188 15.38 -6.87 22.82
N SER A 189 14.60 -6.64 21.75
CA SER A 189 15.15 -6.09 20.50
C SER A 189 15.63 -4.64 20.64
N SER A 190 15.03 -3.85 21.54
CA SER A 190 15.46 -2.47 21.78
C SER A 190 16.76 -2.35 22.61
N SER A 191 17.12 -3.36 23.41
CA SER A 191 18.32 -3.31 24.26
C SER A 191 19.60 -3.79 23.58
N THR A 192 19.54 -4.31 22.35
CA THR A 192 20.66 -5.06 21.73
C THR A 192 20.96 -4.63 20.28
N GLY A 193 20.38 -3.53 19.77
CA GLY A 193 20.28 -3.28 18.33
C GLY A 193 20.87 -1.99 17.76
N GLN A 194 21.99 -1.49 18.28
CA GLN A 194 23.00 -0.90 17.38
C GLN A 194 23.76 -2.10 16.80
N PHE A 195 24.07 -2.10 15.50
CA PHE A 195 24.75 -3.16 14.72
C PHE A 195 23.87 -4.16 13.93
N SER A 196 23.83 -3.89 12.62
CA SER A 196 24.01 -4.82 11.48
C SER A 196 23.07 -6.01 11.25
N SER A 197 22.27 -5.88 10.18
CA SER A 197 22.14 -6.82 9.03
C SER A 197 22.52 -8.30 9.21
N GLY A 198 21.60 -9.22 8.89
CA GLY A 198 21.94 -10.58 8.42
C GLY A 198 21.27 -11.75 9.17
N VAL A 199 20.32 -12.40 8.50
CA VAL A 199 19.67 -13.72 8.76
C VAL A 199 20.74 -14.85 8.81
N PRO A 200 20.56 -16.10 9.37
CA PRO A 200 19.33 -16.90 9.57
C PRO A 200 19.12 -17.64 10.90
N ILE A 201 17.88 -18.13 11.03
CA ILE A 201 17.35 -19.05 12.05
C ILE A 201 17.98 -20.44 11.88
N GLN A 202 18.69 -20.90 12.91
CA GLN A 202 19.19 -22.27 13.01
C GLN A 202 18.20 -23.10 13.84
N PHE A 203 17.61 -24.11 13.19
CA PHE A 203 16.83 -25.16 13.83
C PHE A 203 17.81 -26.12 14.51
N ASP A 204 17.68 -26.33 15.82
CA ASP A 204 18.29 -27.48 16.49
C ASP A 204 17.38 -28.00 17.62
N ASN A 205 16.96 -29.25 17.42
CA ASN A 205 16.72 -30.32 18.39
C ASN A 205 15.58 -30.19 19.42
N LEU A 206 14.44 -30.81 19.07
CA LEU A 206 13.55 -31.48 20.02
C LEU A 206 13.95 -32.95 20.10
N ASN A 207 14.48 -33.35 21.25
CA ASN A 207 14.55 -34.72 21.72
C ASN A 207 13.78 -34.79 23.05
N LEU A 208 12.53 -35.23 22.98
CA LEU A 208 11.76 -36.00 23.97
C LEU A 208 10.39 -36.33 23.37
#